data_AF-A0A7J8SXE6-F1
#
_entry.id   AF-A0A7J8SXE6-F1
#
_cell.length_a   1.000
_cell.length_b   1.000
_cell.length_c   1.000
_cell.angle_alpha   90.00
_cell.angle_beta   90.00
_cell.angle_gamma   90.00
#
_symmetry.space_group_name_H-M   'P 1'
#
loop_
_entity.id
_entity.type
_entity.pdbx_description
1 polymer ?
#
loop_
_entity_poly.entity_id
_entity_poly.type
_entity_poly.pdbx_seq_one_letter_code
_entity_poly.pdbx_strand_id
1 'polypeptide(L)'
;MGYLQQFIFFILVALPFMFISPTHSSLANGKVNILPPTNTSDKVTLALYYETLCPYCADFITNDLVKVFLSDLFTIVNLKLVPWGNADILGDEPHCQHGEDECYLNTIHSCVIYYWPDVKKHFDFIRCTEQQSSKKPLVKNRAAMWKQCSEKLGMSAHRINKCYTSGYGLKLLLQYANETAKLKPPHEYVPWVVVDNQPLKDDFENFVKYVCEAYKGDHKPEACKTQVANVSSTHDKMANRIHPGCYASEIANLG
;
A
#
# COMPACT_ATOMS: atom_id res chain seq x y z
N MET A 1 22.34 -74.28 -15.95
CA MET A 1 22.00 -73.42 -17.10
C MET A 1 21.71 -72.03 -16.55
N GLY A 2 22.57 -71.03 -16.52
CA GLY A 2 23.98 -70.83 -16.89
C GLY A 2 24.44 -69.55 -16.16
N TYR A 3 25.72 -69.51 -15.83
CA TYR A 3 26.44 -68.37 -15.24
C TYR A 3 26.54 -67.18 -16.24
N LEU A 4 26.87 -65.99 -15.73
CA LEU A 4 28.15 -65.28 -15.97
C LEU A 4 28.07 -63.75 -16.23
N GLN A 5 28.80 -63.02 -15.37
CA GLN A 5 29.57 -61.78 -15.53
C GLN A 5 28.95 -60.40 -15.88
N GLN A 6 29.16 -59.50 -14.90
CA GLN A 6 29.51 -58.07 -14.99
C GLN A 6 30.17 -57.64 -16.30
N PHE A 7 29.89 -56.40 -16.76
CA PHE A 7 30.94 -55.42 -17.06
C PHE A 7 30.42 -53.98 -16.88
N ILE A 8 30.99 -53.31 -15.89
CA ILE A 8 30.98 -51.86 -15.68
C ILE A 8 31.89 -51.25 -16.75
N PHE A 9 31.42 -50.24 -17.49
CA PHE A 9 32.29 -49.43 -18.35
C PHE A 9 32.30 -47.97 -17.85
N PHE A 10 33.27 -47.68 -16.98
CA PHE A 10 33.73 -46.32 -16.74
C PHE A 10 34.64 -45.94 -17.91
N ILE A 11 34.22 -44.99 -18.75
CA ILE A 11 35.11 -44.36 -19.72
C ILE A 11 35.75 -43.15 -19.03
N LEU A 12 36.94 -43.37 -18.47
CA LEU A 12 37.92 -42.34 -18.15
C LEU A 12 38.69 -42.01 -19.43
N VAL A 13 38.43 -40.86 -20.05
CA VAL A 13 39.35 -40.28 -21.04
C VAL A 13 40.07 -39.12 -20.37
N ALA A 14 41.38 -39.29 -20.25
CA ALA A 14 42.30 -38.32 -19.71
C ALA A 14 43.03 -37.59 -20.87
N LEU A 15 43.22 -36.27 -20.64
CA LEU A 15 44.27 -35.38 -21.16
C LEU A 15 44.18 -34.86 -22.61
N PRO A 16 44.70 -33.66 -22.94
CA PRO A 16 45.74 -32.89 -22.22
C PRO A 16 45.41 -31.40 -21.92
N PHE A 17 46.12 -30.86 -20.93
CA PHE A 17 46.28 -29.43 -20.70
C PHE A 17 46.92 -28.77 -21.92
N MET A 18 46.17 -27.93 -22.65
CA MET A 18 46.75 -26.88 -23.48
C MET A 18 46.66 -25.56 -22.72
N PHE A 19 47.81 -25.06 -22.29
CA PHE A 19 48.01 -23.66 -21.95
C PHE A 19 47.84 -22.84 -23.22
N ILE A 20 46.75 -22.07 -23.31
CA ILE A 20 46.60 -20.98 -24.28
C ILE A 20 46.52 -19.68 -23.48
N SER A 21 47.46 -18.80 -23.79
CA SER A 21 47.79 -17.51 -23.18
C SER A 21 46.60 -16.56 -22.96
N PRO A 22 46.70 -15.62 -22.01
CA PRO A 22 45.70 -14.57 -21.85
C PRO A 22 45.79 -13.61 -23.04
N THR A 23 44.81 -13.65 -23.93
CA THR A 23 44.62 -12.58 -24.91
C THR A 23 44.07 -11.36 -24.20
N HIS A 24 44.95 -10.39 -23.96
CA HIS A 24 44.57 -9.00 -23.65
C HIS A 24 43.62 -8.51 -24.73
N SER A 25 42.34 -8.38 -24.39
CA SER A 25 41.41 -7.60 -25.19
C SER A 25 41.54 -6.15 -24.75
N SER A 26 42.18 -5.38 -25.62
CA SER A 26 42.37 -3.95 -25.59
C SER A 26 41.08 -3.18 -25.35
N LEU A 27 41.18 -2.18 -24.47
CA LEU A 27 40.20 -1.14 -24.19
C LEU A 27 39.86 -0.39 -25.48
N ALA A 28 38.78 -0.78 -26.16
CA ALA A 28 38.18 0.07 -27.17
C ALA A 28 37.36 1.13 -26.43
N ASN A 29 37.81 2.39 -26.51
CA ASN A 29 37.06 3.58 -26.12
C ASN A 29 35.79 3.70 -26.98
N GLY A 30 34.78 2.90 -26.65
CA GLY A 30 33.40 3.13 -27.04
C GLY A 30 32.89 4.24 -26.14
N LYS A 31 32.62 5.41 -26.72
CA LYS A 31 31.91 6.51 -26.07
C LYS A 31 30.49 6.02 -25.77
N VAL A 32 30.31 5.30 -24.66
CA VAL A 32 29.00 5.02 -24.10
C VAL A 32 28.44 6.37 -23.71
N ASN A 33 27.48 6.86 -24.49
CA ASN A 33 26.61 7.92 -24.01
C ASN A 33 25.85 7.31 -22.83
N ILE A 34 26.42 7.46 -21.63
CA ILE A 34 25.74 7.25 -20.37
C ILE A 34 24.61 8.27 -20.42
N LEU A 35 23.43 7.83 -20.86
CA LEU A 35 22.21 8.54 -20.52
C LEU A 35 22.28 8.75 -19.00
N PRO A 36 22.11 10.01 -18.52
CA PRO A 36 22.05 10.25 -17.09
C PRO A 36 21.04 9.28 -16.48
N PRO A 37 21.29 8.78 -15.27
CA PRO A 37 20.33 7.93 -14.59
C PRO A 37 18.98 8.65 -14.65
N THR A 38 18.00 8.03 -15.30
CA THR A 38 16.63 8.53 -15.30
C THR A 38 16.25 8.72 -13.84
N ASN A 39 16.00 9.97 -13.44
CA ASN A 39 15.76 10.39 -12.07
C ASN A 39 15.01 9.32 -11.29
N THR A 40 15.55 8.94 -10.14
CA THR A 40 14.76 8.36 -9.05
C THR A 40 13.55 9.27 -8.86
N SER A 41 12.39 8.80 -9.34
CA SER A 41 11.11 9.50 -9.40
C SER A 41 11.02 10.67 -8.41
N ASP A 42 11.04 11.92 -8.88
CA ASP A 42 10.89 13.16 -8.10
C ASP A 42 9.52 13.29 -7.40
N LYS A 43 8.76 12.19 -7.32
CA LYS A 43 7.44 12.10 -6.72
C LYS A 43 7.53 12.11 -5.20
N VAL A 44 6.57 12.78 -4.59
CA VAL A 44 6.34 12.82 -3.15
C VAL A 44 5.69 11.51 -2.71
N THR A 45 6.21 10.90 -1.65
CA THR A 45 5.56 9.73 -1.04
C THR A 45 4.41 10.19 -0.16
N LEU A 46 3.20 9.76 -0.50
CA LEU A 46 1.99 9.95 0.31
C LEU A 46 1.58 8.58 0.85
N ALA A 47 1.58 8.39 2.17
CA ALA A 47 1.13 7.16 2.79
C ALA A 47 -0.10 7.40 3.65
N LEU A 48 -1.10 6.53 3.52
CA LEU A 48 -2.27 6.47 4.39
C LEU A 48 -2.24 5.16 5.18
N TYR A 49 -2.18 5.27 6.49
CA TYR A 49 -2.40 4.18 7.43
C TYR A 49 -3.84 4.25 7.90
N TYR A 50 -4.56 3.14 7.74
CA TYR A 50 -6.00 3.09 7.94
C TYR A 50 -6.44 1.70 8.40
N GLU A 51 -7.64 1.63 8.95
CA GLU A 51 -8.36 0.39 9.18
C GLU A 51 -9.69 0.42 8.42
N THR A 52 -10.11 -0.75 7.98
CA THR A 52 -11.43 -0.94 7.39
C THR A 52 -12.49 -0.84 8.48
N LEU A 53 -13.70 -0.37 8.13
CA LEU A 53 -14.80 -0.11 9.08
C LEU A 53 -14.64 1.10 10.01
N CYS A 54 -13.48 1.76 10.06
CA CYS A 54 -13.40 3.09 10.66
C CYS A 54 -14.13 4.13 9.77
N PRO A 55 -15.19 4.80 10.25
CA PRO A 55 -15.96 5.74 9.43
C PRO A 55 -15.13 6.92 8.92
N TYR A 56 -14.15 7.39 9.70
CA TYR A 56 -13.26 8.48 9.29
C TYR A 56 -12.26 8.07 8.21
N CYS A 57 -11.74 6.83 8.27
CA CYS A 57 -10.93 6.27 7.20
C CYS A 57 -11.74 6.14 5.91
N ALA A 58 -12.96 5.62 6.03
CA ALA A 58 -13.85 5.42 4.89
C ALA A 58 -14.21 6.75 4.19
N ASP A 59 -14.52 7.77 4.98
CA ASP A 59 -14.81 9.13 4.49
C ASP A 59 -13.60 9.74 3.77
N PHE A 60 -12.43 9.74 4.43
CA PHE A 60 -11.19 10.28 3.85
C PHE A 60 -10.82 9.57 2.55
N ILE A 61 -10.87 8.23 2.49
CA ILE A 61 -10.59 7.47 1.27
C ILE A 61 -11.58 7.81 0.15
N THR A 62 -12.86 7.95 0.51
CA THR A 62 -13.95 8.13 -0.45
C THR A 62 -13.99 9.52 -1.05
N ASN A 63 -13.78 10.53 -0.22
CA ASN A 63 -14.08 11.94 -0.50
C ASN A 63 -12.83 12.81 -0.63
N ASP A 64 -11.74 12.49 0.09
CA ASP A 64 -10.53 13.31 0.09
C ASP A 64 -9.39 12.68 -0.70
N LEU A 65 -8.97 11.47 -0.38
CA LEU A 65 -7.84 10.81 -1.04
C LEU A 65 -8.10 10.57 -2.53
N VAL A 66 -9.37 10.42 -2.93
CA VAL A 66 -9.78 10.33 -4.34
C VAL A 66 -9.29 11.53 -5.17
N LYS A 67 -9.05 12.70 -4.56
CA LYS A 67 -8.50 13.89 -5.24
C LYS A 67 -7.16 13.60 -5.92
N VAL A 68 -6.38 12.62 -5.44
CA VAL A 68 -5.15 12.15 -6.12
C VAL A 68 -5.44 11.74 -7.56
N PHE A 69 -6.54 11.03 -7.78
CA PHE A 69 -6.89 10.44 -9.08
C PHE A 69 -7.93 11.25 -9.87
N LEU A 70 -8.62 12.21 -9.25
CA LEU A 70 -9.52 13.14 -9.94
C LEU A 70 -8.81 14.39 -10.48
N SER A 71 -7.55 14.60 -10.11
CA SER A 71 -6.71 15.71 -10.56
C SER A 71 -5.44 15.18 -11.20
N ASP A 72 -4.54 16.07 -11.62
CA ASP A 72 -3.21 15.73 -12.11
C ASP A 72 -2.19 15.47 -10.98
N LEU A 73 -2.62 15.44 -9.71
CA LEU A 73 -1.76 15.18 -8.55
C LEU A 73 -1.10 13.79 -8.58
N PHE A 74 -1.74 12.76 -9.17
CA PHE A 74 -1.15 11.42 -9.34
C PHE A 74 0.17 11.44 -10.13
N THR A 75 0.41 12.47 -10.95
CA THR A 75 1.65 12.61 -11.71
C THR A 75 2.86 12.83 -10.80
N ILE A 76 2.67 13.41 -9.61
CA ILE A 76 3.73 13.74 -8.65
C ILE A 76 3.65 12.93 -7.35
N VAL A 77 2.66 12.04 -7.20
CA VAL A 77 2.46 11.25 -5.98
C VAL A 77 2.86 9.79 -6.18
N ASN A 78 3.58 9.25 -5.20
CA ASN A 78 3.73 7.83 -4.94
C ASN A 78 2.84 7.45 -3.75
N LEU A 79 1.60 7.02 -4.03
CA LEU A 79 0.61 6.70 -3.00
C LEU A 79 0.84 5.29 -2.44
N LYS A 80 0.88 5.19 -1.11
CA LYS A 80 0.91 3.94 -0.35
C LYS A 80 -0.33 3.84 0.53
N LEU A 81 -0.95 2.65 0.55
CA LEU A 81 -2.11 2.33 1.38
C LEU A 81 -1.69 1.20 2.34
N VAL A 82 -1.88 1.42 3.63
CA VAL A 82 -1.43 0.51 4.71
C VAL A 82 -2.64 0.11 5.56
N PRO A 83 -3.33 -1.01 5.20
CA PRO A 83 -4.51 -1.50 5.92
C PRO A 83 -4.08 -2.27 7.19
N TRP A 84 -3.97 -1.57 8.31
CA TRP A 84 -3.70 -2.15 9.63
C TRP A 84 -4.37 -1.31 10.72
N GLY A 85 -4.04 -0.02 10.76
CA GLY A 85 -4.59 0.96 11.70
C GLY A 85 -4.29 0.63 13.15
N ASN A 86 -5.32 0.65 14.00
CA ASN A 86 -5.23 0.42 15.44
C ASN A 86 -5.25 -1.07 15.81
N ALA A 87 -5.20 -1.98 14.83
CA ALA A 87 -5.13 -3.41 15.11
C ALA A 87 -3.87 -3.76 15.92
N ASP A 88 -3.99 -4.79 16.75
CA ASP A 88 -2.91 -5.36 17.54
C ASP A 88 -2.77 -6.87 17.27
N ILE A 89 -1.71 -7.48 17.78
CA ILE A 89 -1.46 -8.92 17.69
C ILE A 89 -1.66 -9.54 19.06
N LEU A 90 -2.71 -10.36 19.22
CA LEU A 90 -2.95 -11.14 20.43
C LEU A 90 -2.58 -12.61 20.16
N GLY A 91 -1.41 -13.02 20.67
CA GLY A 91 -0.83 -14.32 20.33
C GLY A 91 -0.31 -14.31 18.89
N ASP A 92 -0.91 -15.11 18.01
CA ASP A 92 -0.58 -15.18 16.58
C ASP A 92 -1.68 -14.62 15.67
N GLU A 93 -2.74 -14.04 16.26
CA GLU A 93 -3.92 -13.56 15.52
C GLU A 93 -4.09 -12.03 15.62
N PRO A 94 -4.52 -11.37 14.53
CA PRO A 94 -4.80 -9.96 14.54
C PRO A 94 -6.12 -9.67 15.30
N HIS A 95 -6.08 -8.68 16.17
CA HIS A 95 -7.23 -8.17 16.91
C HIS A 95 -7.51 -6.73 16.47
N CYS A 96 -8.71 -6.50 15.96
CA CYS A 96 -9.12 -5.25 15.32
C CYS A 96 -10.14 -4.47 16.15
N GLN A 97 -10.13 -3.13 16.07
CA GLN A 97 -10.97 -2.26 16.90
C GLN A 97 -12.46 -2.47 16.61
N HIS A 98 -12.84 -2.67 15.35
CA HIS A 98 -14.22 -2.94 14.93
C HIS A 98 -14.49 -4.44 14.72
N GLY A 99 -13.74 -5.31 15.41
CA GLY A 99 -13.95 -6.75 15.45
C GLY A 99 -13.42 -7.52 14.22
N GLU A 100 -13.77 -8.79 14.12
CA GLU A 100 -13.21 -9.70 13.11
C GLU A 100 -13.49 -9.29 11.65
N ASP A 101 -14.58 -8.57 11.39
CA ASP A 101 -14.94 -8.12 10.05
C ASP A 101 -14.00 -7.02 9.53
N GLU A 102 -13.44 -6.19 10.42
CA GLU A 102 -12.34 -5.28 10.08
C GLU A 102 -11.08 -6.08 9.75
N CYS A 103 -10.67 -7.01 10.61
CA CYS A 103 -9.48 -7.84 10.36
C CYS A 103 -9.60 -8.62 9.04
N TYR A 104 -10.79 -9.11 8.73
CA TYR A 104 -11.11 -9.72 7.44
C TYR A 104 -10.87 -8.76 6.29
N LEU A 105 -11.49 -7.59 6.32
CA LEU A 105 -11.46 -6.66 5.21
C LEU A 105 -10.08 -5.98 5.07
N ASN A 106 -9.36 -5.75 6.17
CA ASN A 106 -7.92 -5.38 6.17
C ASN A 106 -7.08 -6.43 5.42
N THR A 107 -7.34 -7.71 5.69
CA THR A 107 -6.66 -8.82 4.98
C THR A 107 -7.01 -8.84 3.49
N ILE A 108 -8.28 -8.61 3.14
CA ILE A 108 -8.74 -8.53 1.74
C ILE A 108 -8.08 -7.35 1.02
N HIS A 109 -8.00 -6.17 1.64
CA HIS A 109 -7.31 -5.01 1.09
C HIS A 109 -5.82 -5.30 0.87
N SER A 110 -5.17 -5.98 1.83
CA SER A 110 -3.77 -6.42 1.70
C SER A 110 -3.56 -7.33 0.49
N CYS A 111 -4.46 -8.30 0.28
CA CYS A 111 -4.44 -9.17 -0.89
C CYS A 111 -4.62 -8.42 -2.21
N VAL A 112 -5.50 -7.42 -2.24
CA VAL A 112 -5.76 -6.63 -3.44
C VAL A 112 -4.57 -5.75 -3.80
N ILE A 113 -3.95 -5.08 -2.82
CA ILE A 113 -2.74 -4.29 -3.05
C ILE A 113 -1.62 -5.17 -3.63
N TYR A 114 -1.44 -6.38 -3.09
CA TYR A 114 -0.42 -7.31 -3.57
C TYR A 114 -0.66 -7.79 -5.01
N TYR A 115 -1.88 -8.23 -5.34
CA TYR A 115 -2.16 -8.82 -6.66
C TYR A 115 -2.45 -7.82 -7.77
N TRP A 116 -2.77 -6.57 -7.41
CA TRP A 116 -2.97 -5.45 -8.34
C TRP A 116 -2.07 -4.29 -7.93
N PRO A 117 -0.75 -4.35 -8.23
CA PRO A 117 0.22 -3.33 -7.82
C PRO A 117 0.03 -1.98 -8.53
N ASP A 118 -0.81 -1.91 -9.57
CA ASP A 118 -1.27 -0.64 -10.13
C ASP A 118 -2.09 0.10 -9.07
N VAL A 119 -1.56 1.23 -8.61
CA VAL A 119 -2.10 1.98 -7.48
C VAL A 119 -3.53 2.45 -7.71
N LYS A 120 -3.86 2.84 -8.94
CA LYS A 120 -5.21 3.27 -9.28
C LYS A 120 -6.18 2.08 -9.21
N LYS A 121 -5.80 0.92 -9.74
CA LYS A 121 -6.65 -0.28 -9.74
C LYS A 121 -6.97 -0.76 -8.32
N HIS A 122 -5.99 -0.88 -7.44
CA HIS A 122 -6.29 -1.29 -6.06
C HIS A 122 -6.99 -0.19 -5.27
N PHE A 123 -6.70 1.10 -5.53
CA PHE A 123 -7.41 2.20 -4.91
C PHE A 123 -8.90 2.21 -5.30
N ASP A 124 -9.23 1.99 -6.57
CA ASP A 124 -10.62 1.91 -7.03
C ASP A 124 -11.40 0.80 -6.30
N PHE A 125 -10.75 -0.33 -5.99
CA PHE A 125 -11.33 -1.39 -5.17
C PHE A 125 -11.55 -0.96 -3.72
N ILE A 126 -10.49 -0.45 -3.08
CA ILE A 126 -10.52 0.00 -1.67
C ILE A 126 -11.57 1.10 -1.48
N ARG A 127 -11.63 2.09 -2.37
CA ARG A 127 -12.65 3.13 -2.33
C ARG A 127 -14.05 2.56 -2.49
N CYS A 128 -14.24 1.57 -3.37
CA CYS A 128 -15.54 0.93 -3.53
C CYS A 128 -15.98 0.19 -2.26
N THR A 129 -15.09 -0.54 -1.59
CA THR A 129 -15.41 -1.28 -0.36
C THR A 129 -15.65 -0.33 0.82
N GLU A 130 -14.88 0.76 0.95
CA GLU A 130 -15.11 1.79 1.97
C GLU A 130 -16.44 2.56 1.77
N GLN A 131 -16.84 2.78 0.52
CA GLN A 131 -18.18 3.30 0.21
C GLN A 131 -19.30 2.33 0.63
N GLN A 132 -19.04 1.02 0.64
CA GLN A 132 -20.01 0.01 1.05
C GLN A 132 -20.07 -0.14 2.57
N SER A 133 -18.92 -0.11 3.26
CA SER A 133 -18.85 -0.19 4.73
C SER A 133 -19.60 0.95 5.41
N SER A 134 -19.65 2.12 4.77
CA SER A 134 -20.35 3.31 5.27
C SER A 134 -21.87 3.29 5.06
N LYS A 135 -22.44 2.30 4.35
CA LYS A 135 -23.89 2.25 4.07
C LYS A 135 -24.67 1.53 5.17
N LYS A 136 -25.91 1.98 5.40
CA LYS A 136 -26.89 1.30 6.28
C LYS A 136 -28.01 0.65 5.45
N PRO A 137 -28.48 -0.55 5.80
CA PRO A 137 -28.00 -1.43 6.88
C PRO A 137 -26.63 -2.04 6.57
N LEU A 138 -25.87 -2.38 7.60
CA LEU A 138 -24.56 -3.01 7.46
C LEU A 138 -24.67 -4.35 6.71
N VAL A 139 -23.63 -4.66 5.95
CA VAL A 139 -23.53 -5.89 5.18
C VAL A 139 -23.39 -7.08 6.14
N LYS A 140 -24.38 -7.97 6.17
CA LYS A 140 -24.40 -9.13 7.08
C LYS A 140 -23.48 -10.28 6.68
N ASN A 141 -22.98 -10.28 5.44
CA ASN A 141 -22.15 -11.36 4.89
C ASN A 141 -20.78 -10.79 4.55
N ARG A 142 -19.73 -11.27 5.23
CA ARG A 142 -18.33 -10.88 5.00
C ARG A 142 -17.94 -10.85 3.54
N ALA A 143 -18.34 -11.87 2.77
CA ALA A 143 -18.01 -11.94 1.36
C ALA A 143 -18.70 -10.84 0.53
N ALA A 144 -19.90 -10.40 0.93
CA ALA A 144 -20.62 -9.34 0.24
C ALA A 144 -19.99 -7.95 0.46
N MET A 145 -19.12 -7.77 1.47
CA MET A 145 -18.42 -6.50 1.74
C MET A 145 -17.47 -6.09 0.61
N TRP A 146 -17.05 -7.05 -0.23
CA TRP A 146 -16.05 -6.79 -1.27
C TRP A 146 -16.32 -7.46 -2.62
N LYS A 147 -17.11 -8.54 -2.67
CA LYS A 147 -17.36 -9.26 -3.94
C LYS A 147 -18.02 -8.38 -5.00
N GLN A 148 -18.97 -7.53 -4.63
CA GLN A 148 -19.61 -6.60 -5.58
C GLN A 148 -18.59 -5.61 -6.18
N CYS A 149 -17.63 -5.13 -5.38
CA CYS A 149 -16.54 -4.28 -5.87
C CYS A 149 -15.59 -5.05 -6.79
N SER A 150 -15.27 -6.29 -6.44
CA SER A 150 -14.49 -7.20 -7.29
C SER A 150 -15.14 -7.38 -8.66
N GLU A 151 -16.44 -7.67 -8.69
CA GLU A 151 -17.23 -7.86 -9.92
C GLU A 151 -17.27 -6.58 -10.75
N LYS A 152 -17.60 -5.44 -10.12
CA LYS A 152 -17.67 -4.13 -10.77
C LYS A 152 -16.35 -3.73 -11.45
N LEU A 153 -15.22 -4.10 -10.86
CA LEU A 153 -13.89 -3.74 -11.35
C LEU A 153 -13.22 -4.84 -12.19
N GLY A 154 -13.92 -5.96 -12.47
CA GLY A 154 -13.36 -7.08 -13.21
C GLY A 154 -12.18 -7.75 -12.51
N MET A 155 -12.10 -7.66 -11.19
CA MET A 155 -11.06 -8.29 -10.38
C MET A 155 -11.48 -9.71 -10.01
N SER A 156 -10.54 -10.66 -10.09
CA SER A 156 -10.81 -12.07 -9.82
C SER A 156 -11.11 -12.30 -8.33
N ALA A 157 -12.39 -12.47 -8.00
CA ALA A 157 -12.82 -12.82 -6.65
C ALA A 157 -12.23 -14.16 -6.18
N HIS A 158 -12.00 -15.10 -7.10
CA HIS A 158 -11.30 -16.35 -6.79
C HIS A 158 -9.88 -16.10 -6.29
N ARG A 159 -9.13 -15.19 -6.94
CA ARG A 159 -7.75 -14.85 -6.55
C ARG A 159 -7.71 -14.21 -5.16
N ILE A 160 -8.62 -13.27 -4.89
CA ILE A 160 -8.76 -12.62 -3.58
C ILE A 160 -9.12 -13.65 -2.51
N ASN A 161 -10.12 -14.50 -2.77
CA ASN A 161 -10.54 -15.51 -1.81
C ASN A 161 -9.42 -16.52 -1.52
N LYS A 162 -8.69 -16.97 -2.55
CA LYS A 162 -7.54 -17.88 -2.39
C LYS A 162 -6.42 -17.24 -1.57
N CYS A 163 -6.18 -15.94 -1.73
CA CYS A 163 -5.24 -15.19 -0.90
C CYS A 163 -5.58 -15.29 0.59
N TYR A 164 -6.84 -15.03 0.92
CA TYR A 164 -7.36 -15.09 2.28
C TYR A 164 -7.29 -16.52 2.83
N THR A 165 -7.92 -17.48 2.15
CA THR A 165 -8.07 -18.85 2.67
C THR A 165 -6.78 -19.66 2.71
N SER A 166 -5.74 -19.24 1.98
CA SER A 166 -4.41 -19.89 2.06
C SER A 166 -3.55 -19.39 3.23
N GLY A 167 -4.00 -18.38 3.98
CA GLY A 167 -3.21 -17.70 4.99
C GLY A 167 -2.15 -16.74 4.41
N TYR A 168 -2.04 -16.62 3.09
CA TYR A 168 -1.12 -15.67 2.47
C TYR A 168 -1.53 -14.22 2.76
N GLY A 169 -2.82 -13.93 2.79
CA GLY A 169 -3.36 -12.63 3.18
C GLY A 169 -2.92 -12.22 4.59
N LEU A 170 -2.95 -13.14 5.56
CA LEU A 170 -2.48 -12.85 6.92
C LEU A 170 -1.00 -12.47 6.93
N LYS A 171 -0.15 -13.16 6.15
CA LYS A 171 1.28 -12.79 6.03
C LYS A 171 1.48 -11.38 5.49
N LEU A 172 0.65 -10.97 4.51
CA LEU A 172 0.68 -9.60 3.98
C LEU A 172 0.21 -8.59 5.03
N LEU A 173 -0.87 -8.90 5.75
CA LEU A 173 -1.39 -8.04 6.82
C LEU A 173 -0.34 -7.80 7.92
N LEU A 174 0.39 -8.84 8.33
CA LEU A 174 1.48 -8.72 9.32
C LEU A 174 2.67 -7.89 8.82
N GLN A 175 2.88 -7.80 7.50
CA GLN A 175 3.87 -6.85 6.95
C GLN A 175 3.43 -5.40 7.19
N TYR A 176 2.12 -5.12 7.04
CA TYR A 176 1.57 -3.81 7.35
C TYR A 176 1.54 -3.50 8.85
N ALA A 177 1.37 -4.51 9.71
CA ALA A 177 1.58 -4.35 11.16
C ALA A 177 3.01 -3.87 11.46
N ASN A 178 4.01 -4.52 10.88
CA ASN A 178 5.42 -4.15 11.04
C ASN A 178 5.75 -2.78 10.41
N GLU A 179 5.12 -2.41 9.29
CA GLU A 179 5.26 -1.08 8.70
C GLU A 179 4.67 -0.01 9.62
N THR A 180 3.47 -0.23 10.14
CA THR A 180 2.77 0.70 11.04
C THR A 180 3.52 0.88 12.36
N ALA A 181 4.07 -0.19 12.93
CA ALA A 181 4.87 -0.14 14.16
C ALA A 181 6.16 0.69 14.05
N LYS A 182 6.65 0.94 12.83
CA LYS A 182 7.85 1.75 12.57
C LYS A 182 7.55 3.25 12.48
N LEU A 183 6.28 3.66 12.51
CA LEU A 183 5.91 5.08 12.49
C LEU A 183 6.61 5.86 13.62
N LYS A 184 7.13 7.03 13.27
CA LYS A 184 7.75 7.98 14.19
C LYS A 184 7.21 9.39 13.94
N PRO A 185 6.48 9.99 14.91
CA PRO A 185 5.90 9.34 16.09
C PRO A 185 4.94 8.18 15.73
N PRO A 186 4.65 7.26 16.67
CA PRO A 186 3.53 6.33 16.53
C PRO A 186 2.24 7.10 16.20
N HIS A 187 1.34 6.48 15.44
CA HIS A 187 0.03 7.08 15.18
C HIS A 187 -0.81 7.08 16.47
N GLU A 188 -1.63 8.11 16.64
CA GLU A 188 -2.51 8.28 17.81
C GLU A 188 -3.98 7.93 17.50
N TYR A 189 -4.32 7.94 16.21
CA TYR A 189 -5.62 7.62 15.64
C TYR A 189 -5.45 7.26 14.16
N VAL A 190 -6.52 6.80 13.53
CA VAL A 190 -6.63 6.67 12.07
C VAL A 190 -7.83 7.45 11.52
N PRO A 191 -7.79 7.97 10.27
CA PRO A 191 -6.70 7.84 9.28
C PRO A 191 -5.44 8.61 9.69
N TRP A 192 -4.28 7.99 9.49
CA TRP A 192 -2.97 8.62 9.73
C TRP A 192 -2.25 8.85 8.40
N VAL A 193 -2.08 10.12 8.03
CA VAL A 193 -1.53 10.53 6.74
C VAL A 193 -0.11 11.04 6.91
N VAL A 194 0.79 10.55 6.05
CA VAL A 194 2.22 10.87 6.06
C VAL A 194 2.65 11.33 4.68
N VAL A 195 3.32 12.49 4.60
CA VAL A 195 3.93 13.04 3.38
C VAL A 195 5.44 13.08 3.59
N ASP A 196 6.21 12.34 2.79
CA ASP A 196 7.68 12.23 2.89
C ASP A 196 8.18 12.02 4.34
N ASN A 197 7.60 11.03 5.02
CA ASN A 197 7.85 10.68 6.43
C ASN A 197 7.43 11.74 7.47
N GLN A 198 6.74 12.81 7.07
CA GLN A 198 6.14 13.78 7.98
C GLN A 198 4.66 13.50 8.18
N PRO A 199 4.21 13.13 9.39
CA PRO A 199 2.79 12.96 9.66
C PRO A 199 2.09 14.32 9.69
N LEU A 200 0.92 14.39 9.06
CA LEU A 200 0.13 15.62 8.96
C LEU A 200 -0.70 15.91 10.23
N LYS A 201 -0.90 14.89 11.08
CA LYS A 201 -1.71 14.97 12.29
C LYS A 201 -3.08 15.60 12.00
N ASP A 202 -3.42 16.68 12.70
CA ASP A 202 -4.74 17.30 12.64
C ASP A 202 -5.05 17.94 11.28
N ASP A 203 -4.04 18.10 10.41
CA ASP A 203 -4.16 18.76 9.12
C ASP A 203 -4.19 17.76 7.95
N PHE A 204 -4.50 16.49 8.22
CA PHE A 204 -4.43 15.40 7.23
C PHE A 204 -5.35 15.59 6.02
N GLU A 205 -6.50 16.25 6.18
CA GLU A 205 -7.43 16.59 5.09
C GLU A 205 -6.78 17.52 4.05
N ASN A 206 -5.80 18.33 4.47
CA ASN A 206 -5.06 19.26 3.63
C ASN A 206 -3.84 18.61 2.94
N PHE A 207 -3.76 17.28 2.84
CA PHE A 207 -2.62 16.56 2.26
C PHE A 207 -2.19 17.05 0.87
N VAL A 208 -3.11 17.55 0.03
CA VAL A 208 -2.78 18.11 -1.29
C VAL A 208 -1.79 19.28 -1.17
N LYS A 209 -2.01 20.17 -0.20
CA LYS A 209 -1.10 21.29 0.10
C LYS A 209 0.29 20.77 0.43
N TYR A 210 0.40 19.83 1.36
CA TYR A 210 1.67 19.25 1.80
C TYR A 210 2.41 18.53 0.68
N VAL A 211 1.69 17.77 -0.16
CA VAL A 211 2.27 17.14 -1.35
C VAL A 211 2.85 18.19 -2.29
N CYS A 212 2.12 19.27 -2.55
CA CYS A 212 2.54 20.33 -3.45
C CYS A 212 3.71 21.19 -2.91
N GLU A 213 3.82 21.30 -1.59
CA GLU A 213 4.94 21.94 -0.89
C GLU A 213 6.19 21.04 -0.89
N ALA A 214 6.01 19.74 -0.69
CA ALA A 214 7.10 18.77 -0.69
C ALA A 214 7.67 18.48 -2.09
N TYR A 215 6.86 18.64 -3.14
CA TYR A 215 7.28 18.36 -4.51
C TYR A 215 8.32 19.36 -5.02
N LYS A 216 9.47 18.82 -5.48
CA LYS A 216 10.65 19.59 -5.90
C LYS A 216 10.82 19.70 -7.41
N GLY A 217 9.95 19.08 -8.21
CA GLY A 217 10.02 19.16 -9.67
C GLY A 217 9.55 20.51 -10.20
N ASP A 218 10.12 20.92 -11.33
CA ASP A 218 9.90 22.25 -11.93
C ASP A 218 8.45 22.50 -12.35
N HIS A 219 7.79 21.45 -12.88
CA HIS A 219 6.42 21.54 -13.39
C HIS A 219 5.42 21.10 -12.31
N LYS A 220 4.86 22.08 -11.58
CA LYS A 220 3.82 21.81 -10.59
C LYS A 220 2.46 21.51 -11.26
N PRO A 221 1.76 20.44 -10.84
CA PRO A 221 0.39 20.14 -11.28
C PRO A 221 -0.59 21.30 -11.03
N GLU A 222 -1.67 21.35 -11.81
CA GLU A 222 -2.75 22.32 -11.62
C GLU A 222 -3.41 22.15 -10.25
N ALA A 223 -3.49 20.91 -9.74
CA ALA A 223 -3.95 20.62 -8.38
C ALA A 223 -3.21 21.43 -7.30
N CYS A 224 -1.96 21.83 -7.53
CA CYS A 224 -1.16 22.63 -6.61
C CYS A 224 -1.46 24.14 -6.66
N LYS A 225 -2.05 24.64 -7.75
CA LYS A 225 -2.35 26.07 -7.92
C LYS A 225 -3.68 26.45 -7.28
N THR A 226 -4.68 25.57 -7.36
CA THR A 226 -6.03 25.80 -6.82
C THR A 226 -6.05 25.95 -5.29
N GLN A 227 -5.06 25.39 -4.57
CA GLN A 227 -4.99 25.47 -3.11
C GLN A 227 -4.62 26.86 -2.59
N VAL A 228 -3.94 27.69 -3.38
CA VAL A 228 -3.54 29.05 -2.97
C VAL A 228 -4.76 29.99 -2.86
N ALA A 229 -5.85 29.70 -3.57
CA ALA A 229 -7.05 30.53 -3.59
C ALA A 229 -7.99 30.34 -2.37
N ASN A 230 -7.92 29.19 -1.68
CA ASN A 230 -8.84 28.85 -0.57
C ASN A 230 -8.29 29.19 0.83
N VAL A 231 -7.03 29.61 0.95
CA VAL A 231 -6.40 29.92 2.25
C VAL A 231 -6.91 31.24 2.87
N SER A 232 -7.66 32.05 2.13
CA SER A 232 -8.21 33.32 2.65
C SER A 232 -9.44 33.16 3.55
N SER A 233 -9.97 31.97 3.79
CA SER A 233 -11.28 31.85 4.46
C SER A 233 -11.46 30.65 5.40
N THR A 234 -10.55 30.42 6.36
CA THR A 234 -10.87 29.69 7.62
C THR A 234 -9.70 29.77 8.62
N HIS A 235 -9.40 30.97 9.13
CA HIS A 235 -8.84 31.07 10.47
C HIS A 235 -10.01 31.28 11.42
N ASP A 236 -10.68 30.21 11.84
CA ASP A 236 -11.54 30.30 13.01
C ASP A 236 -11.80 28.96 13.70
N LYS A 237 -11.50 28.95 15.00
CA LYS A 237 -11.89 28.00 16.06
C LYS A 237 -10.95 26.80 16.29
N MET A 238 -9.76 27.13 16.77
CA MET A 238 -8.96 26.22 17.60
C MET A 238 -9.45 26.33 19.06
N ALA A 239 -10.41 25.48 19.43
CA ALA A 239 -10.72 25.18 20.83
C ALA A 239 -11.50 23.86 20.94
N ASN A 240 -10.85 22.83 21.50
CA ASN A 240 -11.47 21.70 22.18
C ASN A 240 -12.35 20.71 21.38
N ARG A 241 -12.04 20.45 20.10
CA ARG A 241 -12.62 19.31 19.39
C ARG A 241 -11.67 18.12 19.43
N ILE A 242 -12.20 16.97 19.87
CA ILE A 242 -11.61 15.66 19.56
C ILE A 242 -11.46 15.61 18.05
N HIS A 243 -10.24 15.39 17.56
CA HIS A 243 -9.94 15.38 16.14
C HIS A 243 -10.66 14.19 15.47
N PRO A 244 -11.29 14.35 14.30
CA PRO A 244 -12.04 13.28 13.63
C PRO A 244 -11.12 12.09 13.28
N GLY A 245 -11.33 10.97 13.95
CA GLY A 245 -10.54 9.75 13.77
C GLY A 245 -11.02 8.63 14.68
N CYS A 246 -10.64 7.40 14.36
CA CYS A 246 -10.79 6.24 15.26
C CYS A 246 -9.54 6.17 16.15
N TYR A 247 -9.72 6.33 17.46
CA TYR A 247 -8.63 6.28 18.42
C TYR A 247 -8.50 4.89 19.00
N ALA A 248 -7.26 4.40 19.15
CA ALA A 248 -6.98 3.08 19.70
C ALA A 248 -7.54 2.88 21.13
N SER A 249 -7.78 3.96 21.89
CA SER A 249 -8.33 3.92 23.25
C SER A 249 -9.85 3.80 23.34
N GLU A 250 -10.61 3.91 22.24
CA GLU A 250 -12.08 3.93 22.26
C GLU A 250 -12.74 2.54 22.33
N ILE A 251 -11.98 1.49 22.65
CA ILE A 251 -12.36 0.06 22.67
C ILE A 251 -13.56 -0.32 23.58
N ALA A 252 -14.20 0.60 24.32
CA ALA A 252 -15.15 0.22 25.38
C ALA A 252 -16.66 0.44 25.14
N ASN A 253 -17.14 1.12 24.10
CA ASN A 253 -18.54 1.62 24.10
C ASN A 253 -19.41 1.35 22.86
N LEU A 254 -19.11 0.33 22.05
CA LEU A 254 -20.06 -0.16 21.04
C LEU A 254 -20.39 -1.62 21.29
N GLY A 255 -21.10 -1.85 22.40
CA GLY A 255 -21.86 -3.07 22.67
C GLY A 255 -23.26 -3.02 22.06
#